data_AF-A0A938EMV0-F1
#
_entry.id   AF-A0A938EMV0-F1
#
_cell.length_a   1.000
_cell.length_b   1.000
_cell.length_c   1.000
_cell.angle_alpha   90.00
_cell.angle_beta   90.00
_cell.angle_gamma   90.00
#
_symmetry.space_group_name_H-M   'P 1'
#
loop_
_entity.id
_entity.type
_entity.pdbx_description
1 polymer ?
#
loop_
_entity_poly.entity_id
_entity_poly.type
_entity_poly.pdbx_seq_one_letter_code
_entity_poly.pdbx_strand_id
1 'polypeptide(L)'
;MSADRATAQRLEMLLVLQWLDEGMAVDGDVMLSVPTAAADLGFDGNEGLLALMTALGVLEEEGRVRVEWPGRPFDSAEARVLLSPEITRDAQRLFGA
;
A
#
# COMPACT_ATOMS: atom_id res chain seq x y z
N MET A 1 -1.74 4.81 -19.86
CA MET A 1 -1.23 4.22 -18.60
C MET A 1 -1.46 2.72 -18.67
N SER A 2 -0.50 1.89 -18.25
CA SER A 2 -0.74 0.45 -18.08
C SER A 2 -1.76 0.23 -16.95
N ALA A 3 -2.52 -0.87 -17.02
CA ALA A 3 -3.49 -1.23 -15.98
C ALA A 3 -2.82 -1.31 -14.60
N ASP A 4 -1.61 -1.86 -14.55
CA ASP A 4 -0.81 -2.01 -13.33
C ASP A 4 -0.49 -0.66 -12.66
N ARG A 5 -0.20 0.39 -13.44
CA ARG A 5 0.07 1.72 -12.90
C ARG A 5 -1.20 2.38 -12.34
N ALA A 6 -2.35 2.15 -12.95
CA ALA A 6 -3.61 2.67 -12.42
C ALA A 6 -3.97 1.98 -11.08
N THR A 7 -3.70 0.68 -10.97
CA THR A 7 -3.85 -0.06 -9.71
C THR A 7 -2.86 0.43 -8.65
N ALA A 8 -1.59 0.61 -9.00
CA ALA A 8 -0.56 1.14 -8.10
C ALA A 8 -0.95 2.49 -7.50
N GLN A 9 -1.47 3.41 -8.32
CA GLN A 9 -1.93 4.72 -7.82
C GLN A 9 -3.11 4.59 -6.84
N ARG A 10 -4.08 3.71 -7.13
CA ARG A 10 -5.22 3.49 -6.23
C ARG A 10 -4.78 2.84 -4.91
N LEU A 11 -3.85 1.89 -4.98
CA LEU A 11 -3.26 1.26 -3.81
C LEU A 11 -2.47 2.27 -2.96
N GLU A 12 -1.70 3.15 -3.58
CA GLU A 12 -0.99 4.21 -2.88
C GLU A 12 -1.95 5.13 -2.13
N MET A 13 -3.05 5.55 -2.77
CA MET A 13 -4.08 6.35 -2.10
C MET A 13 -4.70 5.61 -0.91
N LEU A 14 -4.98 4.30 -1.06
CA LEU A 14 -5.49 3.47 0.03
C LEU A 14 -4.51 3.44 1.21
N LEU A 15 -3.22 3.22 0.94
CA LEU A 15 -2.17 3.20 1.97
C LEU A 15 -2.04 4.53 2.70
N VAL A 16 -2.12 5.65 1.98
CA VAL A 16 -2.11 6.99 2.59
C VAL A 16 -3.33 7.21 3.49
N LEU A 17 -4.52 6.84 3.04
CA LEU A 17 -5.74 6.96 3.84
C LEU A 17 -5.65 6.11 5.10
N GLN A 18 -5.20 4.87 4.98
CA GLN A 18 -5.01 3.99 6.13
C GLN A 18 -3.99 4.56 7.12
N TRP A 19 -2.86 5.07 6.65
CA TRP A 19 -1.86 5.73 7.50
C TRP A 19 -2.42 6.95 8.25
N LEU A 20 -3.25 7.76 7.58
CA LEU A 20 -3.93 8.91 8.20
C LEU A 20 -4.92 8.44 9.29
N ASP A 21 -5.72 7.41 9.00
CA ASP A 21 -6.70 6.83 9.93
C ASP A 21 -6.04 6.16 11.14
N GLU A 22 -4.86 5.58 10.97
CA GLU A 22 -4.04 4.97 12.03
C GLU A 22 -3.26 6.02 12.88
N GLY A 23 -3.47 7.32 12.62
CA GLY A 23 -2.92 8.40 13.44
C GLY A 23 -1.54 8.89 13.00
N MET A 24 -1.15 8.66 11.75
CA MET A 24 0.06 9.19 11.13
C MET A 24 1.35 8.76 11.84
N ALA A 25 1.56 7.45 11.96
CA ALA A 25 2.81 6.89 12.49
C ALA A 25 4.04 7.57 11.85
N VAL A 26 4.99 8.02 12.68
CA VAL A 26 6.10 8.91 12.26
C VAL A 26 7.00 8.26 11.21
N ASP A 27 7.14 6.94 11.27
CA ASP A 27 7.91 6.12 10.34
C ASP A 27 7.16 5.78 9.03
N GLY A 28 5.91 6.23 8.88
CA GLY A 28 5.10 5.95 7.70
C GLY A 28 4.62 4.50 7.64
N ASP A 29 4.59 3.81 8.77
CA ASP A 29 4.24 2.39 8.86
C ASP A 29 2.73 2.16 8.72
N VAL A 30 2.38 1.15 7.91
CA VAL A 30 1.01 0.70 7.66
C VAL A 30 1.01 -0.83 7.62
N MET A 31 0.11 -1.45 8.39
CA MET A 31 -0.10 -2.90 8.30
C MET A 31 -1.19 -3.21 7.27
N LEU A 32 -0.79 -3.74 6.11
CA LEU A 32 -1.68 -4.01 4.99
C LEU A 32 -2.12 -5.48 4.97
N SER A 33 -3.41 -5.75 5.15
CA SER A 33 -4.00 -7.02 4.78
C SER A 33 -4.21 -7.09 3.26
N VAL A 34 -3.44 -7.93 2.55
CA VAL A 34 -3.51 -8.11 1.09
C VAL A 34 -4.95 -8.49 0.65
N PRO A 35 -5.66 -9.44 1.30
CA PRO A 35 -7.02 -9.78 0.90
C PRO A 35 -8.01 -8.64 1.11
N THR A 36 -7.88 -7.89 2.20
CA THR A 36 -8.76 -6.74 2.50
C THR A 36 -8.53 -5.62 1.49
N ALA A 37 -7.27 -5.25 1.24
CA ALA A 37 -6.92 -4.21 0.28
C ALA A 37 -7.34 -4.58 -1.16
N ALA A 38 -7.23 -5.86 -1.53
CA ALA A 38 -7.75 -6.32 -2.82
C ALA A 38 -9.27 -6.13 -2.92
N ALA A 39 -10.02 -6.50 -1.88
CA ALA A 39 -11.47 -6.30 -1.83
C ALA A 39 -11.85 -4.81 -1.88
N ASP A 40 -11.16 -3.95 -1.12
CA ASP A 40 -11.41 -2.50 -1.09
C ASP A 40 -11.14 -1.82 -2.45
N LEU A 41 -10.21 -2.37 -3.23
CA LEU A 41 -9.95 -1.91 -4.60
C LEU A 41 -10.90 -2.50 -5.65
N GLY A 42 -11.79 -3.43 -5.24
CA GLY A 42 -12.78 -4.08 -6.09
C GLY A 42 -12.21 -5.25 -6.88
N PHE A 43 -11.16 -5.89 -6.38
CA PHE A 43 -10.58 -7.08 -6.98
C PHE A 43 -11.15 -8.36 -6.39
N ASP A 44 -11.46 -9.31 -7.27
CA ASP A 44 -12.00 -10.62 -6.89
C ASP A 44 -11.01 -11.75 -7.21
N GLY A 45 -10.98 -12.75 -6.33
CA GLY A 45 -10.22 -13.98 -6.54
C GLY A 45 -8.71 -13.81 -6.60
N ASN A 46 -8.02 -14.86 -7.05
CA ASN A 46 -6.56 -14.93 -7.03
C ASN A 46 -5.88 -13.97 -8.02
N GLU A 47 -6.52 -13.66 -9.14
CA GLU A 47 -6.02 -12.69 -10.12
C GLU A 47 -5.97 -11.28 -9.50
N GLY A 48 -6.97 -10.95 -8.69
CA GLY A 48 -7.03 -9.72 -7.91
C GLY A 48 -5.87 -9.56 -6.92
N LEU A 49 -5.58 -10.63 -6.18
CA LEU A 49 -4.45 -10.67 -5.26
C LEU A 49 -3.13 -10.48 -5.99
N LEU A 50 -2.94 -11.16 -7.13
CA LEU A 50 -1.73 -11.01 -7.93
C LEU A 50 -1.58 -9.59 -8.47
N ALA A 51 -2.67 -8.96 -8.94
CA ALA A 51 -2.66 -7.57 -9.39
C ALA A 51 -2.27 -6.60 -8.26
N LEU A 52 -2.75 -6.83 -7.03
CA LEU A 52 -2.34 -6.05 -5.86
C LEU A 52 -0.85 -6.24 -5.55
N MET A 53 -0.34 -7.46 -5.60
CA MET A 53 1.09 -7.74 -5.39
C MET A 53 1.96 -7.11 -6.47
N THR A 54 1.54 -7.14 -7.73
CA THR A 54 2.21 -6.44 -8.82
C THR A 54 2.22 -4.93 -8.58
N ALA A 55 1.10 -4.36 -8.11
CA ALA A 55 1.01 -2.94 -7.78
C ALA A 55 1.94 -2.54 -6.62
N LEU A 56 2.05 -3.37 -5.56
CA LEU A 56 3.06 -3.18 -4.51
C LEU A 56 4.47 -3.17 -5.07
N GLY A 57 4.79 -4.11 -5.98
CA GLY A 57 6.09 -4.17 -6.65
C GLY A 57 6.39 -2.90 -7.47
N VAL A 58 5.40 -2.39 -8.22
CA VAL A 58 5.55 -1.12 -8.96
C VAL A 58 5.84 0.05 -8.02
N LEU A 59 5.12 0.17 -6.90
CA LEU A 59 5.35 1.25 -5.93
C LEU A 59 6.72 1.12 -5.26
N GLU A 60 7.19 -0.09 -4.98
CA GLU A 60 8.51 -0.34 -4.42
C GLU A 60 9.63 -0.02 -5.42
N GLU A 61 9.48 -0.41 -6.69
CA GLU A 61 10.40 -0.05 -7.78
C GLU A 61 10.49 1.46 -8.00
N GLU A 62 9.38 2.18 -7.86
CA GLU A 62 9.31 3.64 -7.94
C GLU A 62 9.80 4.33 -6.63
N GLY A 63 10.17 3.58 -5.60
CA GLY A 63 10.64 4.10 -4.32
C GLY A 63 9.56 4.83 -3.51
N ARG A 64 8.28 4.60 -3.84
CA ARG A 64 7.11 5.17 -3.18
C ARG A 64 6.86 4.50 -1.83
N VAL A 65 7.15 3.20 -1.74
CA VAL A 65 7.01 2.41 -0.51
C VAL A 65 8.18 1.44 -0.36
N ARG A 66 8.30 0.86 0.83
CA ARG A 66 9.08 -0.36 1.08
C ARG A 66 8.17 -1.42 1.69
N VAL A 67 8.24 -2.65 1.19
CA VAL A 67 7.36 -3.74 1.65
C VAL A 67 8.17 -4.76 2.44
N GLU A 68 7.72 -5.06 3.66
CA GLU A 68 8.27 -6.10 4.51
C GLU A 68 7.18 -7.14 4.79
N TRP A 69 7.50 -8.42 4.63
CA TRP A 69 6.55 -9.51 4.86
C TRP A 69 6.84 -10.15 6.24
N PRO A 70 6.07 -9.83 7.30
CA PRO A 70 6.27 -10.42 8.61
C PRO A 70 5.86 -11.89 8.58
N GLY A 71 6.85 -12.79 8.47
CA GLY A 71 6.65 -14.24 8.47
C GLY A 71 7.43 -14.95 7.38
N ARG A 72 7.16 -16.24 7.19
CA ARG A 72 7.59 -16.90 5.95
C ARG A 72 6.70 -16.42 4.81
N PRO A 73 7.23 -16.31 3.57
CA PRO A 73 6.38 -16.17 2.40
C PRO A 73 5.25 -17.20 2.48
N PHE A 74 4.00 -16.77 2.30
CA PHE A 74 2.77 -17.58 2.37
C PHE A 74 2.17 -17.92 3.75
N ASP A 75 2.81 -17.58 4.88
CA ASP A 75 2.24 -17.81 6.22
C ASP A 75 1.35 -16.66 6.71
N SER A 76 1.58 -15.44 6.22
CA SER A 76 0.74 -14.27 6.49
C SER A 76 0.37 -13.58 5.18
N ALA A 77 -0.91 -13.20 5.07
CA ALA A 77 -1.40 -12.34 4.00
C ALA A 77 -1.28 -10.85 4.40
N GLU A 78 -0.42 -10.55 5.37
CA GLU A 78 -0.16 -9.23 5.90
C GLU A 78 1.21 -8.75 5.42
N ALA A 79 1.25 -7.53 4.91
CA ALA A 79 2.46 -6.83 4.54
C ALA A 79 2.62 -5.62 5.43
N ARG A 80 3.80 -5.43 6.00
CA ARG A 80 4.19 -4.17 6.60
C ARG A 80 4.68 -3.25 5.48
N VAL A 81 4.00 -2.13 5.27
CA VAL A 81 4.30 -1.19 4.20
C VAL A 81 4.77 0.12 4.82
N LEU A 82 5.98 0.53 4.47
CA LEU A 82 6.57 1.80 4.89
C LEU A 82 6.42 2.82 3.76
N LEU A 83 5.60 3.85 3.98
CA LEU A 83 5.45 4.97 3.04
C LEU A 83 6.75 5.77 2.93
N SER A 84 7.07 6.26 1.74
CA SER A 84 8.26 7.12 1.59
C SER A 84 8.10 8.44 2.36
N PRO A 85 9.21 9.05 2.81
CA PRO A 85 9.18 10.36 3.47
C PRO A 85 8.59 11.49 2.60
N GLU A 86 8.57 11.31 1.28
CA GLU A 86 7.93 12.25 0.36
C GLU A 86 6.41 12.14 0.45
N ILE A 87 5.86 10.92 0.42
CA ILE A 87 4.42 10.66 0.54
C ILE A 87 3.88 11.17 1.86
N THR A 88 4.51 10.82 2.98
CA THR A 88 4.04 11.21 4.31
C THR A 88 4.04 12.73 4.48
N ARG A 89 5.09 13.41 3.98
CA ARG A 89 5.18 14.87 3.99
C ARG A 89 4.09 15.53 3.15
N ASP A 90 3.84 15.02 1.96
CA ASP A 90 2.82 15.60 1.07
C ASP A 90 1.41 15.34 1.61
N ALA A 91 1.13 14.15 2.14
CA ALA A 91 -0.12 13.84 2.82
C ALA A 91 -0.33 14.75 4.04
N GLN A 92 0.69 14.97 4.88
CA GLN A 92 0.60 15.91 6.01
C GLN A 92 0.29 17.33 5.57
N ARG A 93 0.84 17.81 4.45
CA ARG A 93 0.54 19.16 3.94
C ARG A 93 -0.89 19.29 3.42
N LEU A 94 -1.44 18.21 2.86
CA LEU A 94 -2.77 18.21 2.26
C LEU A 94 -3.88 17.97 3.29
N PHE A 95 -3.62 17.15 4.30
CA PHE A 95 -4.64 16.67 5.25
C PHE A 95 -4.37 17.07 6.71
N GLY A 96 -3.15 17.48 7.06
CA GLY A 96 -2.78 17.96 8.39
C GLY A 96 -2.95 19.49 8.49
N ALA A 97 -3.85 19.93 9.38
CA ALA A 97 -3.95 21.33 9.82
C ALA A 97 -3.10 21.56 11.07
#